data_AF-K5X8C8-F1
#
_entry.id   AF-K5X8C8-F1
#
_cell.length_a   1.000
_cell.length_b   1.000
_cell.length_c   1.000
_cell.angle_alpha   90.00
_cell.angle_beta   90.00
_cell.angle_gamma   90.00
#
_symmetry.space_group_name_H-M   'P 1'
#
loop_
_entity.id
_entity.type
_entity.pdbx_description
1 polymer ?
#
loop_
_entity_poly.entity_id
_entity_poly.type
_entity_poly.pdbx_seq_one_letter_code
_entity_poly.pdbx_strand_id
1 'polypeptide(L)'
;MPPLYTLLPTEAKDAKATSVDLEASHRPDSRITFKKVALYSLAALAVMYAVMLGIKEVPSACRMWRSKSMAMKGAIAHGANRTMSTGLPSHFTLPSGDKIPSVALGVWRADRDRVGAAVKTALETGYRHIDGAWIYNNEVEVGKAIRESGVPREDIWITSKLWNDFHAPEDVEPVLDESLSRLGINYLDLYLIHWPVAFKKGTNREVDFDRTANPYPTWQKLEEMVAKGKVRNIGVSNFNIRRLQNLTANPLKIKPAINQVEISYWFPQPELLKWSNENGILLEAYSPLGSQEKVKKTLEVPEVKSIAKELGITPAQVIISWHVQRGTIVLPKSVTPSRVEENLRVVPLPQDAFDMLEKAATSHEPERGSDPKWGVDIWN
;
A
#
# COMPACT_ATOMS: atom_id res chain seq x y z
N MET A 1 -4.69 -23.80 9.38
CA MET A 1 -5.59 -22.98 10.21
C MET A 1 -5.40 -21.53 9.78
N PRO A 2 -6.46 -20.77 9.44
CA PRO A 2 -6.30 -19.33 9.22
C PRO A 2 -5.79 -18.68 10.51
N PRO A 3 -5.00 -17.59 10.44
CA PRO A 3 -4.55 -16.90 11.64
C PRO A 3 -5.79 -16.43 12.43
N LEU A 4 -5.89 -16.87 13.68
CA LEU A 4 -6.90 -16.35 14.60
C LEU A 4 -6.67 -14.84 14.75
N TYR A 5 -7.60 -14.06 14.23
CA TYR A 5 -7.65 -12.63 14.51
C TYR A 5 -8.05 -12.44 15.98
N THR A 6 -7.20 -11.79 16.76
CA THR A 6 -7.55 -11.38 18.11
C THR A 6 -8.51 -10.20 17.99
N LEU A 7 -9.79 -10.39 18.33
CA LEU A 7 -10.71 -9.27 18.53
C LEU A 7 -10.24 -8.47 19.75
N LEU A 8 -10.08 -7.15 19.60
CA LEU A 8 -9.90 -6.27 20.75
C LEU A 8 -11.22 -6.16 21.51
N PRO A 9 -11.20 -6.15 22.86
CA PRO A 9 -12.42 -6.10 23.66
C PRO A 9 -13.18 -4.80 23.40
N THR A 10 -14.48 -4.94 23.10
CA THR A 10 -15.41 -3.81 23.03
C THR A 10 -15.66 -3.27 24.43
N GLU A 11 -15.34 -2.01 24.70
CA GLU A 11 -15.89 -1.30 25.85
C GLU A 11 -17.40 -1.11 25.61
N ALA A 12 -18.21 -1.96 26.25
CA ALA A 12 -19.63 -1.71 26.40
C ALA A 12 -19.81 -0.51 27.32
N LYS A 13 -20.13 0.67 26.77
CA LYS A 13 -20.63 1.79 27.56
C LYS A 13 -22.14 1.63 27.72
N ASP A 14 -22.54 0.95 28.79
CA ASP A 14 -23.87 1.10 29.35
C ASP A 14 -23.99 2.51 29.95
N ALA A 15 -24.79 3.34 29.29
CA ALA A 15 -25.26 4.59 29.85
C ALA A 15 -26.37 4.31 30.86
N LYS A 16 -26.06 4.38 32.16
CA LYS A 16 -27.04 4.67 33.20
C LYS A 16 -26.44 5.65 34.21
N ALA A 17 -27.14 6.76 34.37
CA ALA A 17 -26.87 7.79 35.36
C ALA A 17 -27.17 7.28 36.77
N THR A 18 -26.26 7.53 37.72
CA THR A 18 -26.56 7.82 39.13
C THR A 18 -25.40 8.58 39.77
N SER A 19 -25.77 9.42 40.71
CA SER A 19 -25.07 10.53 41.36
C SER A 19 -24.27 10.15 42.62
N VAL A 20 -23.45 11.11 43.08
CA VAL A 20 -22.99 11.38 44.47
C VAL A 20 -21.63 10.79 44.93
N ASP A 21 -20.69 11.74 45.04
CA ASP A 21 -19.75 12.08 46.14
C ASP A 21 -18.59 11.19 46.66
N LEU A 22 -17.46 11.91 46.73
CA LEU A 22 -16.49 12.11 47.82
C LEU A 22 -15.43 11.04 48.20
N GLU A 23 -14.19 11.47 47.95
CA GLU A 23 -13.00 11.45 48.82
C GLU A 23 -12.14 10.20 49.06
N ALA A 24 -10.84 10.53 49.13
CA ALA A 24 -9.76 9.92 49.92
C ALA A 24 -8.92 8.75 49.34
N SER A 25 -7.80 9.15 48.74
CA SER A 25 -6.41 8.84 49.18
C SER A 25 -5.81 7.42 49.13
N HIS A 26 -4.52 7.43 48.74
CA HIS A 26 -3.40 6.56 49.16
C HIS A 26 -2.98 5.30 48.34
N ARG A 27 -1.81 5.48 47.68
CA ARG A 27 -0.65 4.59 47.40
C ARG A 27 -0.74 3.37 46.44
N PRO A 28 0.32 3.11 45.65
CA PRO A 28 0.44 1.94 44.78
C PRO A 28 1.01 0.73 45.53
N ASP A 29 0.41 -0.46 45.34
CA ASP A 29 1.00 -1.74 45.75
C ASP A 29 1.65 -2.43 44.55
N SER A 30 2.91 -2.80 44.72
CA SER A 30 3.81 -3.40 43.75
C SER A 30 3.96 -4.88 44.07
N ARG A 31 3.48 -5.77 43.17
CA ARG A 31 3.78 -7.21 43.26
C ARG A 31 4.13 -7.79 41.91
N ILE A 32 5.42 -7.68 41.60
CA ILE A 32 6.10 -8.58 40.67
C ILE A 32 6.34 -9.90 41.42
N THR A 33 5.83 -11.00 40.89
CA THR A 33 5.95 -12.32 41.52
C THR A 33 7.34 -12.92 41.29
N PHE A 34 7.98 -13.33 42.39
CA PHE A 34 9.35 -13.85 42.56
C PHE A 34 9.73 -15.12 41.75
N LYS A 35 8.87 -15.62 40.85
CA LYS A 35 9.09 -16.91 40.17
C LYS A 35 9.78 -16.83 38.81
N LYS A 36 9.97 -15.63 38.22
CA LYS A 36 10.66 -15.47 36.93
C LYS A 36 12.13 -15.02 37.03
N VAL A 37 12.60 -14.56 38.20
CA VAL A 37 14.01 -14.15 38.39
C VAL A 37 14.91 -15.35 38.72
N ALA A 38 14.38 -16.40 39.36
CA ALA A 38 15.16 -17.57 39.76
C ALA A 38 15.60 -18.49 38.58
N LEU A 39 14.89 -18.47 37.46
CA LEU A 39 15.21 -19.34 36.31
C LEU A 39 16.36 -18.80 35.44
N TYR A 40 16.49 -17.48 35.32
CA TYR A 40 17.54 -16.85 34.50
C TYR A 40 18.91 -16.85 35.18
N SER A 41 18.96 -16.89 36.52
CA SER A 41 20.22 -16.90 37.27
C SER A 41 20.95 -18.25 37.23
N LEU A 42 20.23 -19.37 37.06
CA LEU A 42 20.82 -20.72 37.02
C LEU A 42 21.46 -21.05 35.65
N ALA A 43 20.90 -20.55 34.55
CA ALA A 43 21.45 -20.77 33.22
C ALA A 43 22.75 -19.98 32.97
N ALA A 44 22.86 -18.76 33.52
CA ALA A 44 24.06 -17.93 33.41
C ALA A 44 25.26 -18.49 34.20
N LEU A 45 25.01 -19.15 35.34
CA LEU A 45 26.05 -19.79 36.15
C LEU A 45 26.62 -21.06 35.49
N ALA A 46 25.80 -21.83 34.76
CA ALA A 46 26.26 -23.04 34.06
C ALA A 46 27.20 -22.72 32.88
N VAL A 47 26.93 -21.64 32.15
CA VAL A 47 27.77 -21.19 31.03
C VAL A 47 29.09 -20.61 31.53
N MET A 48 29.08 -19.84 32.63
CA MET A 48 30.33 -19.34 33.22
C MET A 48 31.19 -20.47 33.82
N TYR A 49 30.57 -21.50 34.41
CA TYR A 49 31.31 -22.64 34.97
C TYR A 49 31.99 -23.50 33.89
N ALA A 50 31.36 -23.68 32.73
CA ALA A 50 31.95 -24.40 31.59
C ALA A 50 33.15 -23.65 30.96
N VAL A 51 33.13 -22.32 30.99
CA VAL A 51 34.24 -21.47 30.50
C VAL A 51 35.40 -21.43 31.50
N MET A 52 35.13 -21.51 32.81
CA MET A 52 36.19 -21.52 33.84
C MET A 52 36.96 -22.84 33.95
N LEU A 53 36.39 -23.98 33.53
CA LEU A 53 37.03 -25.30 33.66
C LEU A 53 37.95 -25.72 32.49
N GLY A 54 38.11 -24.90 31.46
CA GLY A 54 39.23 -25.00 30.52
C GLY A 54 39.48 -26.39 29.91
N ILE A 55 38.44 -27.16 29.60
CA ILE A 55 38.59 -28.50 29.02
C ILE A 55 39.10 -28.37 27.57
N LYS A 56 40.38 -28.69 27.39
CA LYS A 56 41.05 -28.93 26.10
C LYS A 56 41.18 -30.44 25.86
N GLU A 57 40.98 -30.82 24.59
CA GLU A 57 41.19 -32.14 23.94
C GLU A 57 40.08 -33.20 24.12
N VAL A 58 39.76 -34.12 23.18
CA VAL A 58 40.54 -35.01 22.27
C VAL A 58 39.55 -35.58 21.18
N PRO A 59 39.87 -36.40 20.15
CA PRO A 59 40.78 -36.33 18.97
C PRO A 59 40.14 -36.59 17.56
N SER A 60 40.93 -36.26 16.52
CA SER A 60 41.23 -36.97 15.25
C SER A 60 40.28 -37.98 14.60
N ALA A 61 39.82 -37.67 13.37
CA ALA A 61 39.82 -38.61 12.25
C ALA A 61 40.08 -37.88 10.93
N CYS A 62 41.22 -38.17 10.32
CA CYS A 62 41.72 -37.58 9.07
C CYS A 62 41.94 -38.69 8.03
N ARG A 63 41.71 -38.34 6.75
CA ARG A 63 42.13 -39.01 5.50
C ARG A 63 41.24 -40.11 4.89
N MET A 64 40.59 -39.74 3.79
CA MET A 64 40.80 -40.22 2.39
C MET A 64 39.60 -39.70 1.58
N TRP A 65 39.74 -38.98 0.47
CA TRP A 65 40.26 -39.47 -0.80
C TRP A 65 40.54 -38.29 -1.77
N ARG A 66 41.53 -38.47 -2.64
CA ARG A 66 41.94 -37.54 -3.69
C ARG A 66 41.03 -37.63 -4.94
N SER A 67 40.92 -36.49 -5.61
CA SER A 67 40.80 -36.27 -7.06
C SER A 67 39.66 -36.95 -7.84
N LYS A 68 38.81 -36.11 -8.45
CA LYS A 68 38.77 -35.96 -9.91
C LYS A 68 38.17 -34.60 -10.29
N SER A 69 39.02 -33.80 -10.92
CA SER A 69 38.64 -32.66 -11.75
C SER A 69 37.86 -33.18 -12.97
N MET A 70 36.66 -32.65 -13.19
CA MET A 70 36.11 -32.51 -14.53
C MET A 70 35.56 -31.09 -14.66
N ALA A 71 36.17 -30.37 -15.59
CA ALA A 71 35.78 -29.05 -15.99
C ALA A 71 34.35 -29.06 -16.53
N MET A 72 33.54 -28.10 -16.06
CA MET A 72 32.43 -27.59 -16.84
C MET A 72 32.58 -26.06 -16.90
N LYS A 73 33.33 -25.63 -17.92
CA LYS A 73 33.27 -24.27 -18.45
C LYS A 73 31.85 -24.07 -18.98
N GLY A 74 31.20 -22.99 -18.57
CA GLY A 74 29.89 -22.63 -19.10
C GLY A 74 29.37 -21.32 -18.55
N ALA A 75 29.82 -20.22 -19.16
CA ALA A 75 29.18 -18.90 -19.18
C ALA A 75 28.97 -18.16 -17.85
N ILE A 76 30.04 -17.48 -17.41
CA ILE A 76 29.92 -16.12 -16.86
C ILE A 76 29.67 -15.18 -18.05
N ALA A 77 28.44 -14.70 -18.18
CA ALA A 77 28.01 -13.61 -19.07
C ALA A 77 26.56 -13.28 -18.65
N HIS A 78 26.15 -12.08 -18.28
CA HIS A 78 26.76 -10.78 -18.30
C HIS A 78 26.29 -10.02 -17.06
N GLY A 79 27.17 -9.15 -16.53
CA GLY A 79 26.66 -7.98 -15.82
C GLY A 79 25.68 -7.29 -16.77
N ALA A 80 24.42 -7.22 -16.36
CA ALA A 80 23.46 -6.41 -17.06
C ALA A 80 24.02 -4.99 -17.02
N ASN A 81 24.53 -4.54 -18.17
CA ASN A 81 24.50 -3.15 -18.54
C ASN A 81 23.07 -2.70 -18.28
N ARG A 82 22.82 -2.10 -17.11
CA ARG A 82 21.74 -1.14 -16.99
C ARG A 82 22.16 -0.03 -17.95
N THR A 83 21.68 -0.12 -19.18
CA THR A 83 21.39 1.08 -19.96
C THR A 83 20.71 2.01 -18.98
N MET A 84 21.44 3.06 -18.56
CA MET A 84 20.90 4.11 -17.72
C MET A 84 19.76 4.71 -18.53
N SER A 85 18.53 4.24 -18.25
CA SER A 85 17.34 4.95 -18.67
C SER A 85 17.48 6.34 -18.09
N THR A 86 17.69 7.33 -18.94
CA THR A 86 17.89 8.72 -18.52
C THR A 86 16.62 9.35 -17.94
N GLY A 87 15.51 8.61 -17.89
CA GLY A 87 14.24 9.01 -17.28
C GLY A 87 13.67 7.94 -16.34
N LEU A 88 12.86 8.41 -15.40
CA LEU A 88 12.01 7.57 -14.56
C LEU A 88 10.99 6.80 -15.43
N PRO A 89 10.53 5.62 -14.99
CA PRO A 89 9.55 4.86 -15.75
C PRO A 89 8.26 5.66 -15.92
N SER A 90 7.83 5.85 -17.17
CA SER A 90 6.50 6.40 -17.46
C SER A 90 5.39 5.37 -17.18
N HIS A 91 5.74 4.09 -17.18
CA HIS A 91 4.84 2.97 -16.90
C HIS A 91 5.56 1.88 -16.11
N PHE A 92 4.80 1.18 -15.27
CA PHE A 92 5.19 -0.10 -14.70
C PHE A 92 4.49 -1.25 -15.43
N THR A 93 5.11 -2.43 -15.42
CA THR A 93 4.53 -3.63 -16.06
C THR A 93 3.91 -4.51 -14.98
N LEU A 94 2.63 -4.84 -15.12
CA LEU A 94 1.91 -5.74 -14.23
C LEU A 94 2.18 -7.21 -14.57
N PRO A 95 1.87 -8.16 -13.68
CA PRO A 95 2.02 -9.60 -13.95
C PRO A 95 1.26 -10.09 -15.19
N SER A 96 0.18 -9.41 -15.58
CA SER A 96 -0.58 -9.67 -16.81
C SER A 96 0.15 -9.27 -18.10
N GLY A 97 1.22 -8.46 -17.99
CA GLY A 97 1.90 -7.81 -19.11
C GLY A 97 1.35 -6.41 -19.44
N ASP A 98 0.23 -6.02 -18.85
CA ASP A 98 -0.34 -4.68 -19.02
C ASP A 98 0.61 -3.60 -18.46
N LYS A 99 0.59 -2.42 -19.09
CA LYS A 99 1.41 -1.28 -18.70
C LYS A 99 0.57 -0.21 -18.02
N ILE A 100 0.79 -0.01 -16.72
CA ILE A 100 0.10 1.00 -15.92
C ILE A 100 0.94 2.27 -15.83
N PRO A 101 0.41 3.47 -16.13
CA PRO A 101 1.17 4.72 -16.00
C PRO A 101 1.63 4.98 -14.56
N SER A 102 2.84 5.50 -14.40
CA SER A 102 3.46 5.73 -13.09
C SER A 102 2.85 6.89 -12.29
N VAL A 103 2.12 7.78 -12.96
CA VAL A 103 1.40 8.90 -12.33
C VAL A 103 -0.07 8.86 -12.74
N ALA A 104 -0.95 8.85 -11.74
CA ALA A 104 -2.39 8.90 -11.90
C ALA A 104 -2.97 10.23 -11.39
N LEU A 105 -4.12 10.63 -11.92
CA LEU A 105 -4.96 11.63 -11.27
C LEU A 105 -5.90 10.94 -10.28
N GLY A 106 -5.71 11.19 -8.98
CA GLY A 106 -6.67 10.77 -7.96
C GLY A 106 -7.88 11.70 -7.90
N VAL A 107 -9.10 11.14 -7.88
CA VAL A 107 -10.36 11.92 -7.88
C VAL A 107 -11.12 11.89 -6.54
N TRP A 108 -10.52 11.34 -5.49
CA TRP A 108 -11.10 11.35 -4.14
C TRP A 108 -11.28 12.79 -3.61
N ARG A 109 -12.45 13.08 -3.00
CA ARG A 109 -12.83 14.41 -2.51
C ARG A 109 -12.71 15.52 -3.58
N ALA A 110 -12.89 15.18 -4.85
CA ALA A 110 -13.17 16.16 -5.88
C ALA A 110 -14.68 16.32 -5.97
N ASP A 111 -15.16 17.53 -5.73
CA ASP A 111 -16.59 17.86 -5.85
C ASP A 111 -17.06 17.60 -7.28
N ARG A 112 -18.34 17.21 -7.43
CA ARG A 112 -18.92 16.80 -8.73
C ARG A 112 -18.81 17.90 -9.79
N ASP A 113 -18.95 19.16 -9.40
CA ASP A 113 -18.81 20.33 -10.27
C ASP A 113 -17.36 20.64 -10.67
N ARG A 114 -16.37 20.06 -9.97
CA ARG A 114 -14.93 20.30 -10.18
C ARG A 114 -14.20 19.13 -10.82
N VAL A 115 -14.62 17.90 -10.53
CA VAL A 115 -13.90 16.67 -10.94
C VAL A 115 -13.80 16.55 -12.45
N GLY A 116 -14.87 16.86 -13.19
CA GLY A 116 -14.88 16.75 -14.65
C GLY A 116 -13.84 17.67 -15.30
N ALA A 117 -13.72 18.91 -14.82
CA ALA A 117 -12.71 19.85 -15.31
C ALA A 117 -11.28 19.40 -14.97
N ALA A 118 -11.08 18.82 -13.79
CA ALA A 118 -9.77 18.27 -13.39
C ALA A 118 -9.36 17.09 -14.28
N VAL A 119 -10.29 16.16 -14.57
CA VAL A 119 -10.05 15.01 -15.47
C VAL A 119 -9.73 15.49 -16.89
N LYS A 120 -10.49 16.44 -17.44
CA LYS A 120 -10.20 17.02 -18.76
C LYS A 120 -8.80 17.64 -18.83
N THR A 121 -8.49 18.51 -17.87
CA THR A 121 -7.17 19.14 -17.77
C THR A 121 -6.07 18.07 -17.72
N ALA A 122 -6.26 17.01 -16.92
CA ALA A 122 -5.28 15.94 -16.81
C ALA A 122 -5.07 15.23 -18.15
N LEU A 123 -6.15 14.82 -18.83
CA LEU A 123 -6.07 14.13 -20.11
C LEU A 123 -5.44 15.01 -21.21
N GLU A 124 -5.78 16.30 -21.25
CA GLU A 124 -5.18 17.32 -22.14
C GLU A 124 -3.69 17.49 -21.86
N THR A 125 -3.28 17.43 -20.60
CA THR A 125 -1.88 17.58 -20.18
C THR A 125 -1.03 16.31 -20.43
N GLY A 126 -1.67 15.17 -20.71
CA GLY A 126 -0.99 13.91 -21.02
C GLY A 126 -1.15 12.81 -19.96
N TYR A 127 -1.95 13.00 -18.91
CA TYR A 127 -2.32 11.88 -18.04
C TYR A 127 -3.02 10.79 -18.84
N ARG A 128 -2.71 9.55 -18.50
CA ARG A 128 -3.38 8.37 -19.04
C ARG A 128 -3.81 7.40 -17.95
N HIS A 129 -3.86 7.85 -16.70
CA HIS A 129 -4.31 7.06 -15.56
C HIS A 129 -5.21 7.92 -14.66
N ILE A 130 -6.46 7.49 -14.49
CA ILE A 130 -7.45 8.10 -13.60
C ILE A 130 -7.80 7.09 -12.49
N ASP A 131 -7.53 7.48 -11.24
CA ASP A 131 -7.87 6.68 -10.06
C ASP A 131 -9.19 7.18 -9.45
N GLY A 132 -10.20 6.31 -9.50
CA GLY A 132 -11.54 6.51 -8.96
C GLY A 132 -11.94 5.44 -7.95
N ALA A 133 -13.17 5.52 -7.47
CA ALA A 133 -13.80 4.49 -6.65
C ALA A 133 -15.31 4.71 -6.63
N TRP A 134 -16.08 3.62 -6.50
CA TRP A 134 -17.54 3.68 -6.39
C TRP A 134 -18.01 4.66 -5.29
N ILE A 135 -17.36 4.60 -4.12
CA ILE A 135 -17.73 5.41 -2.94
C ILE A 135 -17.45 6.91 -3.12
N TYR A 136 -16.63 7.30 -4.09
CA TYR A 136 -16.34 8.73 -4.32
C TYR A 136 -17.54 9.45 -4.91
N ASN A 137 -18.56 8.71 -5.39
CA ASN A 137 -19.84 9.25 -5.83
C ASN A 137 -19.71 10.31 -6.93
N ASN A 138 -18.69 10.19 -7.78
CA ASN A 138 -18.37 11.14 -8.84
C ASN A 138 -17.96 10.46 -10.17
N GLU A 139 -18.24 9.16 -10.31
CA GLU A 139 -17.92 8.36 -11.51
C GLU A 139 -18.68 8.84 -12.76
N VAL A 140 -19.88 9.43 -12.60
CA VAL A 140 -20.66 9.97 -13.72
C VAL A 140 -19.94 11.15 -14.38
N GLU A 141 -19.42 12.06 -13.56
CA GLU A 141 -18.71 13.25 -14.02
C GLU A 141 -17.33 12.90 -14.60
N VAL A 142 -16.64 11.91 -14.01
CA VAL A 142 -15.39 11.35 -14.55
C VAL A 142 -15.64 10.73 -15.93
N GLY A 143 -16.66 9.87 -16.05
CA GLY A 143 -17.02 9.23 -17.31
C GLY A 143 -17.38 10.22 -18.42
N LYS A 144 -18.14 11.26 -18.08
CA LYS A 144 -18.46 12.36 -18.99
C LYS A 144 -17.19 13.07 -19.46
N ALA A 145 -16.28 13.42 -18.55
CA ALA A 145 -15.04 14.11 -18.87
C ALA A 145 -14.12 13.27 -19.78
N ILE A 146 -14.05 11.95 -19.55
CA ILE A 146 -13.31 11.02 -20.41
C ILE A 146 -13.85 11.05 -21.84
N ARG A 147 -15.18 10.90 -22.02
CA ARG A 147 -15.80 10.95 -23.36
C ARG A 147 -15.59 12.29 -24.06
N GLU A 148 -15.70 13.39 -23.32
CA GLU A 148 -15.53 14.74 -23.86
C GLU A 148 -14.06 15.11 -24.14
N SER A 149 -13.09 14.36 -23.60
CA SER A 149 -11.66 14.62 -23.82
C SER A 149 -11.17 14.30 -25.24
N GLY A 150 -11.88 13.43 -25.96
CA GLY A 150 -11.47 12.92 -27.27
C GLY A 150 -10.30 11.92 -27.24
N VAL A 151 -9.77 11.57 -26.07
CA VAL A 151 -8.73 10.54 -25.94
C VAL A 151 -9.38 9.14 -26.08
N PRO A 152 -8.83 8.23 -26.90
CA PRO A 152 -9.36 6.87 -27.03
C PRO A 152 -9.44 6.14 -25.69
N ARG A 153 -10.52 5.36 -25.47
CA ARG A 153 -10.75 4.68 -24.18
C ARG A 153 -9.60 3.73 -23.84
N GLU A 154 -9.07 3.03 -24.83
CA GLU A 154 -7.97 2.09 -24.73
C GLU A 154 -6.63 2.72 -24.31
N ASP A 155 -6.50 4.04 -24.49
CA ASP A 155 -5.31 4.79 -24.07
C ASP A 155 -5.41 5.27 -22.61
N ILE A 156 -6.58 5.15 -21.97
CA ILE A 156 -6.81 5.63 -20.60
C ILE A 156 -6.91 4.44 -19.65
N TRP A 157 -6.00 4.35 -18.69
CA TRP A 157 -6.10 3.46 -17.55
C TRP A 157 -7.13 3.99 -16.55
N ILE A 158 -8.19 3.22 -16.29
CA ILE A 158 -9.22 3.57 -15.32
C ILE A 158 -9.21 2.55 -14.17
N THR A 159 -8.97 3.06 -12.97
CA THR A 159 -9.05 2.31 -11.72
C THR A 159 -10.34 2.65 -10.99
N SER A 160 -11.09 1.64 -10.54
CA SER A 160 -12.18 1.83 -9.56
C SER A 160 -12.08 0.80 -8.43
N LYS A 161 -12.92 0.91 -7.40
CA LYS A 161 -12.78 0.15 -6.16
C LYS A 161 -14.13 -0.33 -5.63
N LEU A 162 -14.17 -1.61 -5.26
CA LEU A 162 -15.28 -2.25 -4.56
C LEU A 162 -15.36 -1.72 -3.13
N TRP A 163 -16.49 -1.10 -2.79
CA TRP A 163 -16.71 -0.56 -1.45
C TRP A 163 -17.08 -1.65 -0.44
N ASN A 164 -16.84 -1.36 0.84
CA ASN A 164 -16.89 -2.27 1.97
C ASN A 164 -18.25 -2.99 2.13
N ASP A 165 -19.35 -2.35 1.75
CA ASP A 165 -20.71 -2.90 1.79
C ASP A 165 -20.94 -4.10 0.87
N PHE A 166 -20.04 -4.33 -0.10
CA PHE A 166 -20.28 -5.20 -1.26
C PHE A 166 -19.27 -6.33 -1.39
N HIS A 167 -18.69 -6.76 -0.27
CA HIS A 167 -17.73 -7.86 -0.26
C HIS A 167 -18.38 -9.23 -0.46
N ALA A 168 -19.70 -9.37 -0.30
CA ALA A 168 -20.36 -10.64 -0.58
C ALA A 168 -20.24 -10.98 -2.08
N PRO A 169 -19.89 -12.22 -2.47
CA PRO A 169 -19.67 -12.58 -3.88
C PRO A 169 -20.84 -12.22 -4.81
N GLU A 170 -22.07 -12.30 -4.32
CA GLU A 170 -23.28 -11.91 -5.05
C GLU A 170 -23.38 -10.40 -5.35
N ASP A 171 -22.68 -9.55 -4.60
CA ASP A 171 -22.75 -8.09 -4.72
C ASP A 171 -21.67 -7.49 -5.61
N VAL A 172 -20.54 -8.17 -5.79
CA VAL A 172 -19.37 -7.65 -6.53
C VAL A 172 -19.72 -7.27 -7.96
N GLU A 173 -20.38 -8.18 -8.69
CA GLU A 173 -20.69 -7.97 -10.10
C GLU A 173 -21.74 -6.87 -10.34
N PRO A 174 -22.88 -6.84 -9.61
CA PRO A 174 -23.84 -5.74 -9.70
C PRO A 174 -23.21 -4.35 -9.45
N VAL A 175 -22.31 -4.25 -8.48
CA VAL A 175 -21.67 -2.96 -8.12
C VAL A 175 -20.60 -2.56 -9.13
N LEU A 176 -19.88 -3.53 -9.68
CA LEU A 176 -18.99 -3.29 -10.81
C LEU A 176 -19.79 -2.79 -12.02
N ASP A 177 -20.92 -3.42 -12.35
CA ASP A 177 -21.79 -3.02 -13.45
C ASP A 177 -22.34 -1.60 -13.25
N GLU A 178 -22.64 -1.23 -12.01
CA GLU A 178 -23.00 0.14 -11.67
C GLU A 178 -21.86 1.13 -11.94
N SER A 179 -20.63 0.84 -11.51
CA SER A 179 -19.47 1.69 -11.81
C SER A 179 -19.22 1.81 -13.31
N LEU A 180 -19.27 0.69 -14.06
CA LEU A 180 -19.14 0.68 -15.52
C LEU A 180 -20.22 1.56 -16.19
N SER A 181 -21.47 1.46 -15.73
CA SER A 181 -22.59 2.27 -16.21
C SER A 181 -22.41 3.76 -15.91
N ARG A 182 -22.04 4.11 -14.66
CA ARG A 182 -21.78 5.50 -14.25
C ARG A 182 -20.65 6.12 -15.07
N LEU A 183 -19.55 5.39 -15.25
CA LEU A 183 -18.44 5.81 -16.10
C LEU A 183 -18.80 5.82 -17.59
N GLY A 184 -19.80 5.03 -18.01
CA GLY A 184 -20.19 4.84 -19.40
C GLY A 184 -19.10 4.16 -20.22
N ILE A 185 -18.50 3.09 -19.68
CA ILE A 185 -17.45 2.27 -20.28
C ILE A 185 -17.77 0.78 -20.10
N ASN A 186 -17.13 -0.09 -20.88
CA ASN A 186 -17.44 -1.54 -20.87
C ASN A 186 -16.48 -2.38 -20.02
N TYR A 187 -15.34 -1.82 -19.60
CA TYR A 187 -14.38 -2.51 -18.76
C TYR A 187 -13.59 -1.52 -17.89
N LEU A 188 -13.04 -2.00 -16.77
CA LEU A 188 -12.01 -1.32 -15.98
C LEU A 188 -10.63 -1.89 -16.28
N ASP A 189 -9.60 -1.05 -16.23
CA ASP A 189 -8.21 -1.51 -16.35
C ASP A 189 -7.73 -2.14 -15.04
N LEU A 190 -8.19 -1.59 -13.90
CA LEU A 190 -7.91 -2.08 -12.56
C LEU A 190 -9.15 -2.00 -11.66
N TYR A 191 -9.46 -3.08 -10.94
CA TYR A 191 -10.50 -3.10 -9.90
C TYR A 191 -9.93 -3.57 -8.57
N LEU A 192 -10.11 -2.76 -7.52
CA LEU A 192 -9.51 -3.00 -6.21
C LEU A 192 -10.56 -3.32 -5.15
N ILE A 193 -10.27 -4.25 -4.23
CA ILE A 193 -10.95 -4.28 -2.93
C ILE A 193 -10.50 -3.03 -2.16
N HIS A 194 -11.41 -2.07 -1.89
CA HIS A 194 -11.03 -0.74 -1.38
C HIS A 194 -10.43 -0.79 0.03
N TRP A 195 -11.00 -1.61 0.91
CA TRP A 195 -10.48 -1.83 2.25
C TRP A 195 -10.54 -3.32 2.58
N PRO A 196 -9.66 -3.84 3.45
CA PRO A 196 -9.77 -5.20 3.96
C PRO A 196 -10.85 -5.31 5.06
N VAL A 197 -11.96 -4.59 4.93
CA VAL A 197 -13.04 -4.53 5.90
C VAL A 197 -14.35 -4.67 5.15
N ALA A 198 -15.14 -5.69 5.51
CA ALA A 198 -16.48 -5.88 5.01
C ALA A 198 -17.49 -5.24 5.96
N PHE A 199 -18.44 -4.48 5.41
CA PHE A 199 -19.63 -4.08 6.14
C PHE A 199 -20.79 -5.00 5.78
N LYS A 200 -21.72 -5.18 6.73
CA LYS A 200 -23.01 -5.77 6.43
C LYS A 200 -23.76 -4.84 5.49
N LYS A 201 -24.20 -5.35 4.33
CA LYS A 201 -24.87 -4.56 3.30
C LYS A 201 -26.09 -3.82 3.86
N GLY A 202 -26.21 -2.54 3.51
CA GLY A 202 -27.35 -1.71 3.91
C GLY A 202 -27.33 -1.27 5.38
N THR A 203 -26.25 -1.55 6.10
CA THR A 203 -26.04 -1.04 7.47
C THR A 203 -25.25 0.26 7.43
N ASN A 204 -25.37 1.07 8.47
CA ASN A 204 -24.53 2.27 8.63
C ASN A 204 -23.13 1.89 9.16
N ARG A 205 -22.40 1.06 8.38
CA ARG A 205 -21.02 0.58 8.65
C ARG A 205 -20.89 -0.44 9.78
N GLU A 206 -21.86 -1.34 9.94
CA GLU A 206 -21.68 -2.48 10.84
C GLU A 206 -20.69 -3.47 10.22
N VAL A 207 -19.64 -3.84 10.95
CA VAL A 207 -18.60 -4.76 10.45
C VAL A 207 -19.12 -6.19 10.36
N ASP A 208 -18.91 -6.82 9.20
CA ASP A 208 -19.02 -8.26 9.02
C ASP A 208 -17.65 -8.88 9.33
N PHE A 209 -17.46 -9.38 10.55
CA PHE A 209 -16.17 -9.88 11.01
C PHE A 209 -15.71 -11.14 10.26
N ASP A 210 -16.63 -12.05 9.94
CA ASP A 210 -16.31 -13.30 9.24
C ASP A 210 -15.80 -13.00 7.82
N ARG A 211 -16.49 -12.10 7.10
CA ARG A 211 -16.07 -11.68 5.77
C ARG A 211 -14.83 -10.78 5.78
N THR A 212 -14.65 -10.00 6.84
CA THR A 212 -13.42 -9.20 7.06
C THR A 212 -12.20 -10.10 7.29
N ALA A 213 -12.37 -11.22 8.01
CA ALA A 213 -11.32 -12.20 8.27
C ALA A 213 -10.99 -13.06 7.03
N ASN A 214 -11.98 -13.30 6.17
CA ASN A 214 -11.83 -14.12 4.97
C ASN A 214 -12.20 -13.37 3.69
N PRO A 215 -11.25 -12.65 3.06
CA PRO A 215 -11.49 -11.94 1.80
C PRO A 215 -11.48 -12.85 0.56
N TYR A 216 -11.18 -14.15 0.72
CA TYR A 216 -10.97 -15.04 -0.42
C TYR A 216 -12.23 -15.23 -1.30
N PRO A 217 -13.46 -15.40 -0.77
CA PRO A 217 -14.65 -15.47 -1.61
C PRO A 217 -14.88 -14.20 -2.45
N THR A 218 -14.62 -13.02 -1.89
CA THR A 218 -14.66 -11.75 -2.63
C THR A 218 -13.63 -11.76 -3.75
N TRP A 219 -12.40 -12.20 -3.46
CA TRP A 219 -11.33 -12.30 -4.45
C TRP A 219 -11.67 -13.25 -5.60
N GLN A 220 -12.22 -14.43 -5.31
CA GLN A 220 -12.64 -15.38 -6.35
C GLN A 220 -13.66 -14.76 -7.31
N LYS A 221 -14.54 -13.90 -6.79
CA LYS A 221 -15.50 -13.18 -7.63
C LYS A 221 -14.83 -12.10 -8.48
N LEU A 222 -13.80 -11.41 -7.98
CA LEU A 222 -12.97 -10.51 -8.79
C LEU A 222 -12.25 -11.28 -9.92
N GLU A 223 -11.73 -12.48 -9.66
CA GLU A 223 -11.14 -13.34 -10.70
C GLU A 223 -12.16 -13.71 -11.79
N GLU A 224 -13.42 -13.98 -11.41
CA GLU A 224 -14.50 -14.19 -12.37
C GLU A 224 -14.76 -12.95 -13.23
N MET A 225 -14.64 -11.73 -12.67
CA MET A 225 -14.83 -10.49 -13.43
C MET A 225 -13.74 -10.29 -14.48
N VAL A 226 -12.52 -10.77 -14.21
CA VAL A 226 -11.44 -10.82 -15.21
C VAL A 226 -11.78 -11.82 -16.31
N ALA A 227 -12.22 -13.04 -15.95
CA ALA A 227 -12.62 -14.05 -16.93
C ALA A 227 -13.78 -13.60 -17.83
N LYS A 228 -14.68 -12.75 -17.30
CA LYS A 228 -15.80 -12.13 -18.04
C LYS A 228 -15.39 -10.92 -18.88
N GLY A 229 -14.13 -10.46 -18.80
CA GLY A 229 -13.65 -9.28 -19.53
C GLY A 229 -14.16 -7.94 -19.00
N LYS A 230 -14.81 -7.91 -17.83
CA LYS A 230 -15.28 -6.66 -17.21
C LYS A 230 -14.15 -5.88 -16.54
N VAL A 231 -13.06 -6.56 -16.18
CA VAL A 231 -11.87 -5.97 -15.58
C VAL A 231 -10.63 -6.60 -16.21
N ARG A 232 -9.57 -5.84 -16.49
CA ARG A 232 -8.30 -6.39 -16.96
C ARG A 232 -7.40 -6.89 -15.83
N ASN A 233 -7.25 -6.09 -14.77
CA ASN A 233 -6.40 -6.39 -13.63
C ASN A 233 -7.16 -6.23 -12.31
N ILE A 234 -6.81 -7.05 -11.33
CA ILE A 234 -7.40 -6.99 -10.00
C ILE A 234 -6.32 -6.80 -8.94
N GLY A 235 -6.68 -6.08 -7.89
CA GLY A 235 -5.77 -5.75 -6.79
C GLY A 235 -6.52 -5.48 -5.50
N VAL A 236 -5.77 -5.01 -4.52
CA VAL A 236 -6.29 -4.64 -3.20
C VAL A 236 -5.89 -3.22 -2.84
N SER A 237 -6.52 -2.66 -1.82
CA SER A 237 -6.17 -1.38 -1.24
C SER A 237 -6.23 -1.47 0.27
N ASN A 238 -5.29 -0.82 0.96
CA ASN A 238 -5.16 -0.80 2.42
C ASN A 238 -4.83 -2.15 3.07
N PHE A 239 -4.25 -3.10 2.32
CA PHE A 239 -3.82 -4.37 2.91
C PHE A 239 -2.40 -4.22 3.47
N ASN A 240 -2.21 -4.58 4.75
CA ASN A 240 -0.87 -4.79 5.32
C ASN A 240 -0.30 -6.16 4.91
N ILE A 241 0.96 -6.43 5.26
CA ILE A 241 1.65 -7.69 4.93
C ILE A 241 0.85 -8.90 5.42
N ARG A 242 0.35 -8.89 6.67
CA ARG A 242 -0.42 -10.01 7.23
C ARG A 242 -1.69 -10.32 6.43
N ARG A 243 -2.42 -9.29 6.02
CA ARG A 243 -3.66 -9.45 5.23
C ARG A 243 -3.36 -9.90 3.80
N LEU A 244 -2.26 -9.43 3.20
CA LEU A 244 -1.77 -9.94 1.91
C LEU A 244 -1.38 -11.41 2.02
N GLN A 245 -0.67 -11.82 3.07
CA GLN A 245 -0.32 -13.21 3.35
C GLN A 245 -1.57 -14.07 3.55
N ASN A 246 -2.57 -13.59 4.30
CA ASN A 246 -3.83 -14.30 4.49
C ASN A 246 -4.55 -14.55 3.15
N LEU A 247 -4.65 -13.53 2.29
CA LEU A 247 -5.27 -13.68 0.97
C LEU A 247 -4.47 -14.64 0.07
N THR A 248 -3.16 -14.42 -0.04
CA THR A 248 -2.27 -15.16 -0.95
C THR A 248 -1.95 -16.59 -0.52
N ALA A 249 -2.27 -16.98 0.73
CA ALA A 249 -2.23 -18.37 1.18
C ALA A 249 -3.33 -19.26 0.57
N ASN A 250 -4.35 -18.65 -0.07
CA ASN A 250 -5.40 -19.37 -0.78
C ASN A 250 -4.97 -19.73 -2.22
N PRO A 251 -5.62 -20.69 -2.89
CA PRO A 251 -5.27 -21.08 -4.26
C PRO A 251 -5.82 -20.06 -5.28
N LEU A 252 -5.18 -18.89 -5.35
CA LEU A 252 -5.55 -17.82 -6.27
C LEU A 252 -5.25 -18.21 -7.72
N LYS A 253 -6.18 -17.96 -8.64
CA LYS A 253 -5.95 -18.05 -10.09
C LYS A 253 -5.19 -16.83 -10.60
N ILE A 254 -5.46 -15.66 -10.03
CA ILE A 254 -4.82 -14.38 -10.36
C ILE A 254 -4.32 -13.77 -9.06
N LYS A 255 -3.01 -13.52 -8.97
CA LYS A 255 -2.43 -12.81 -7.83
C LYS A 255 -2.80 -11.33 -7.87
N PRO A 256 -2.91 -10.64 -6.71
CA PRO A 256 -3.11 -9.20 -6.70
C PRO A 256 -1.98 -8.50 -7.45
N ALA A 257 -2.31 -7.76 -8.50
CA ALA A 257 -1.33 -7.03 -9.29
C ALA A 257 -0.84 -5.77 -8.55
N ILE A 258 -1.75 -5.15 -7.79
CA ILE A 258 -1.54 -3.87 -7.09
C ILE A 258 -1.99 -3.99 -5.63
N ASN A 259 -1.27 -3.33 -4.74
CA ASN A 259 -1.78 -2.91 -3.44
C ASN A 259 -1.70 -1.38 -3.33
N GLN A 260 -2.86 -0.71 -3.36
CA GLN A 260 -2.95 0.74 -3.20
C GLN A 260 -2.97 1.13 -1.72
N VAL A 261 -2.00 1.90 -1.23
CA VAL A 261 -1.81 2.18 0.20
C VAL A 261 -1.35 3.62 0.42
N GLU A 262 -1.52 4.13 1.65
CA GLU A 262 -0.95 5.42 2.04
C GLU A 262 0.57 5.30 2.01
N ILE A 263 1.24 6.03 1.12
CA ILE A 263 2.70 6.16 1.18
C ILE A 263 3.01 7.63 0.98
N SER A 264 3.73 8.21 1.93
CA SER A 264 4.17 9.60 1.88
C SER A 264 5.52 9.76 2.55
N TYR A 265 6.09 10.97 2.51
CA TYR A 265 7.28 11.28 3.32
C TYR A 265 7.07 10.90 4.80
N TRP A 266 5.90 11.22 5.35
CA TRP A 266 5.58 10.97 6.77
C TRP A 266 5.23 9.50 7.06
N PHE A 267 4.98 8.69 6.04
CA PHE A 267 4.60 7.29 6.17
C PHE A 267 5.20 6.47 5.02
N PRO A 268 6.53 6.22 5.01
CA PRO A 268 7.26 5.73 3.83
C PRO A 268 7.18 4.22 3.60
N GLN A 269 6.71 3.45 4.60
CA GLN A 269 6.46 2.00 4.56
C GLN A 269 7.56 1.14 3.87
N PRO A 270 8.86 1.24 4.25
CA PRO A 270 9.94 0.51 3.58
C PRO A 270 9.79 -1.01 3.65
N GLU A 271 9.25 -1.55 4.75
CA GLU A 271 9.01 -2.99 4.91
C GLU A 271 7.95 -3.51 3.93
N LEU A 272 6.84 -2.77 3.76
CA LEU A 272 5.80 -3.12 2.81
C LEU A 272 6.29 -3.01 1.37
N LEU A 273 7.07 -1.97 1.06
CA LEU A 273 7.69 -1.79 -0.27
C LEU A 273 8.56 -3.01 -0.63
N LYS A 274 9.47 -3.37 0.27
CA LYS A 274 10.36 -4.53 0.09
C LYS A 274 9.56 -5.82 -0.09
N TRP A 275 8.65 -6.11 0.84
CA TRP A 275 7.86 -7.33 0.81
C TRP A 275 7.00 -7.43 -0.46
N SER A 276 6.36 -6.33 -0.88
CA SER A 276 5.49 -6.33 -2.06
C SER A 276 6.30 -6.56 -3.33
N ASN A 277 7.47 -5.93 -3.46
CA ASN A 277 8.39 -6.16 -4.57
C ASN A 277 8.87 -7.63 -4.64
N GLU A 278 9.26 -8.22 -3.51
CA GLU A 278 9.67 -9.64 -3.43
C GLU A 278 8.53 -10.62 -3.81
N ASN A 279 7.27 -10.19 -3.68
CA ASN A 279 6.08 -10.99 -3.98
C ASN A 279 5.41 -10.63 -5.32
N GLY A 280 6.01 -9.73 -6.11
CA GLY A 280 5.49 -9.32 -7.42
C GLY A 280 4.17 -8.53 -7.34
N ILE A 281 3.96 -7.80 -6.25
CA ILE A 281 2.81 -6.91 -6.04
C ILE A 281 3.31 -5.47 -6.13
N LEU A 282 2.83 -4.72 -7.12
CA LEU A 282 3.22 -3.32 -7.29
C LEU A 282 2.46 -2.45 -6.28
N LEU A 283 3.14 -1.44 -5.71
CA LEU A 283 2.49 -0.50 -4.80
C LEU A 283 2.04 0.76 -5.54
N GLU A 284 0.86 1.22 -5.17
CA GLU A 284 0.30 2.48 -5.63
C GLU A 284 0.04 3.40 -4.43
N ALA A 285 0.71 4.55 -4.41
CA ALA A 285 0.74 5.48 -3.30
C ALA A 285 -0.40 6.50 -3.39
N TYR A 286 -1.42 6.34 -2.55
CA TYR A 286 -2.36 7.43 -2.29
C TYR A 286 -1.81 8.39 -1.24
N SER A 287 -2.33 9.62 -1.25
CA SER A 287 -1.83 10.72 -0.41
C SER A 287 -0.31 10.92 -0.50
N PRO A 288 0.31 10.91 -1.70
CA PRO A 288 1.77 10.91 -1.84
C PRO A 288 2.46 12.13 -1.21
N LEU A 289 1.73 13.25 -1.07
CA LEU A 289 2.18 14.50 -0.45
C LEU A 289 1.82 14.63 1.04
N GLY A 290 1.33 13.57 1.69
CA GLY A 290 1.03 13.54 3.14
C GLY A 290 -0.42 13.85 3.53
N SER A 291 -1.38 13.59 2.65
CA SER A 291 -2.81 13.99 2.81
C SER A 291 -2.98 15.52 2.88
N GLN A 292 -4.22 16.03 2.76
CA GLN A 292 -4.48 17.47 2.66
C GLN A 292 -3.89 18.27 3.84
N GLU A 293 -3.88 17.63 5.01
CA GLU A 293 -3.47 18.20 6.29
C GLU A 293 -1.95 18.40 6.38
N LYS A 294 -1.15 17.60 5.66
CA LYS A 294 0.33 17.70 5.72
C LYS A 294 0.98 18.14 4.43
N VAL A 295 0.25 18.37 3.33
CA VAL A 295 0.84 18.87 2.06
C VAL A 295 1.80 20.04 2.33
N LYS A 296 1.34 21.07 3.06
CA LYS A 296 2.20 22.23 3.37
C LYS A 296 3.45 21.83 4.16
N LYS A 297 3.32 20.98 5.18
CA LYS A 297 4.44 20.50 6.00
C LYS A 297 5.44 19.71 5.14
N THR A 298 4.95 18.84 4.25
CA THR A 298 5.76 18.03 3.33
C THR A 298 6.55 18.90 2.35
N LEU A 299 5.91 19.91 1.75
CA LEU A 299 6.57 20.81 0.80
C LEU A 299 7.60 21.75 1.46
N GLU A 300 7.52 21.91 2.78
CA GLU A 300 8.45 22.73 3.57
C GLU A 300 9.61 21.94 4.21
N VAL A 301 9.67 20.61 4.01
CA VAL A 301 10.77 19.78 4.52
C VAL A 301 12.12 20.32 3.97
N PRO A 302 13.12 20.61 4.83
CA PRO A 302 14.38 21.23 4.40
C PRO A 302 15.09 20.50 3.26
N GLU A 303 15.16 19.18 3.34
CA GLU A 303 15.76 18.29 2.34
C GLU A 303 15.02 18.42 0.99
N VAL A 304 13.68 18.42 1.02
CA VAL A 304 12.83 18.56 -0.17
C VAL A 304 13.06 19.92 -0.83
N LYS A 305 13.08 21.01 -0.04
CA LYS A 305 13.33 22.36 -0.57
C LYS A 305 14.74 22.51 -1.14
N SER A 306 15.72 21.91 -0.50
CA SER A 306 17.12 21.93 -0.96
C SER A 306 17.24 21.26 -2.32
N ILE A 307 16.70 20.04 -2.46
CA ILE A 307 16.71 19.29 -3.72
C ILE A 307 15.93 20.03 -4.81
N ALA A 308 14.75 20.56 -4.47
CA ALA A 308 13.92 21.33 -5.41
C ALA A 308 14.70 22.53 -5.99
N LYS A 309 15.39 23.28 -5.13
CA LYS A 309 16.21 24.43 -5.53
C LYS A 309 17.39 24.01 -6.41
N GLU A 310 18.08 22.94 -6.05
CA GLU A 310 19.25 22.43 -6.78
C GLU A 310 18.88 21.96 -8.19
N LEU A 311 17.75 21.26 -8.33
CA LEU A 311 17.29 20.69 -9.60
C LEU A 311 16.41 21.64 -10.42
N GLY A 312 16.04 22.81 -9.88
CA GLY A 312 15.16 23.76 -10.57
C GLY A 312 13.73 23.23 -10.78
N ILE A 313 13.24 22.38 -9.87
CA ILE A 313 11.89 21.78 -9.89
C ILE A 313 11.10 22.18 -8.64
N THR A 314 9.81 21.85 -8.58
CA THR A 314 9.01 22.16 -7.39
C THR A 314 9.20 21.11 -6.26
N PRO A 315 8.97 21.48 -4.99
CA PRO A 315 8.94 20.52 -3.89
C PRO A 315 7.97 19.35 -4.09
N ALA A 316 6.85 19.56 -4.79
CA ALA A 316 5.90 18.50 -5.10
C ALA A 316 6.49 17.50 -6.10
N GLN A 317 7.16 18.00 -7.15
CA GLN A 317 7.86 17.18 -8.12
C GLN A 317 8.98 16.34 -7.49
N VAL A 318 9.69 16.88 -6.49
CA VAL A 318 10.69 16.11 -5.72
C VAL A 318 10.04 14.89 -5.06
N ILE A 319 8.98 15.07 -4.28
CA ILE A 319 8.32 13.96 -3.56
C ILE A 319 7.67 12.98 -4.52
N ILE A 320 7.00 13.47 -5.57
CA ILE A 320 6.39 12.63 -6.61
C ILE A 320 7.45 11.79 -7.32
N SER A 321 8.57 12.40 -7.72
CA SER A 321 9.66 11.70 -8.40
C SER A 321 10.35 10.69 -7.49
N TRP A 322 10.51 11.03 -6.22
CA TRP A 322 11.05 10.11 -5.20
C TRP A 322 10.22 8.82 -5.12
N HIS A 323 8.89 8.91 -5.03
CA HIS A 323 8.01 7.73 -5.04
C HIS A 323 8.16 6.90 -6.32
N VAL A 324 8.11 7.54 -7.49
CA VAL A 324 8.29 6.83 -8.78
C VAL A 324 9.65 6.14 -8.86
N GLN A 325 10.71 6.79 -8.39
CA GLN A 325 12.07 6.25 -8.36
C GLN A 325 12.23 5.08 -7.36
N ARG A 326 11.43 5.03 -6.29
CA ARG A 326 11.31 3.87 -5.38
C ARG A 326 10.51 2.71 -5.97
N GLY A 327 9.93 2.87 -7.15
CA GLY A 327 9.15 1.85 -7.83
C GLY A 327 7.68 1.82 -7.40
N THR A 328 7.10 2.95 -7.00
CA THR A 328 5.66 3.07 -6.73
C THR A 328 4.95 3.91 -7.79
N ILE A 329 3.71 3.55 -8.10
CA ILE A 329 2.80 4.45 -8.81
C ILE A 329 2.34 5.53 -7.83
N VAL A 330 2.13 6.75 -8.28
CA VAL A 330 1.61 7.83 -7.44
C VAL A 330 0.30 8.40 -7.98
N LEU A 331 -0.62 8.76 -7.09
CA LEU A 331 -1.88 9.41 -7.47
C LEU A 331 -2.11 10.74 -6.74
N PRO A 332 -1.32 11.79 -7.04
CA PRO A 332 -1.53 13.10 -6.44
C PRO A 332 -2.89 13.69 -6.88
N LYS A 333 -3.75 14.00 -5.92
CA LYS A 333 -5.04 14.64 -6.17
C LYS A 333 -4.87 16.14 -6.37
N SER A 334 -5.43 16.67 -7.45
CA SER A 334 -5.59 18.12 -7.66
C SER A 334 -6.80 18.43 -8.52
N VAL A 335 -7.45 19.56 -8.23
CA VAL A 335 -8.46 20.20 -9.11
C VAL A 335 -8.00 21.57 -9.61
N THR A 336 -6.74 21.92 -9.34
CA THR A 336 -6.09 23.15 -9.78
C THR A 336 -5.25 22.83 -11.01
N PRO A 337 -5.55 23.42 -12.20
CA PRO A 337 -4.90 23.04 -13.46
C PRO A 337 -3.37 23.08 -13.44
N SER A 338 -2.78 24.16 -12.92
CA SER A 338 -1.32 24.29 -12.84
C SER A 338 -0.66 23.17 -12.02
N ARG A 339 -1.31 22.75 -10.92
CA ARG A 339 -0.82 21.63 -10.09
C ARG A 339 -1.01 20.29 -10.78
N VAL A 340 -2.08 20.11 -11.56
CA VAL A 340 -2.27 18.90 -12.37
C VAL A 340 -1.11 18.77 -13.37
N GLU A 341 -0.79 19.84 -14.08
CA GLU A 341 0.33 19.87 -15.02
C GLU A 341 1.69 19.65 -14.35
N GLU A 342 1.93 20.32 -13.23
CA GLU A 342 3.15 20.18 -12.43
C GLU A 342 3.37 18.74 -11.96
N ASN A 343 2.33 18.10 -11.43
CA ASN A 343 2.39 16.78 -10.82
C ASN A 343 2.68 15.65 -11.83
N LEU A 344 2.41 15.85 -13.12
CA LEU A 344 2.71 14.86 -14.16
C LEU A 344 4.20 14.77 -14.50
N ARG A 345 4.92 15.88 -14.29
CA ARG A 345 6.32 16.02 -14.70
C ARG A 345 7.24 15.46 -13.63
N VAL A 346 7.64 14.20 -13.81
CA VAL A 346 8.58 13.50 -12.92
C VAL A 346 10.01 13.59 -13.45
N VAL A 347 10.98 13.75 -12.55
CA VAL A 347 12.40 13.97 -12.88
C VAL A 347 13.25 13.02 -12.03
N PRO A 348 14.19 12.26 -12.62
CA PRO A 348 15.08 11.40 -11.84
C PRO A 348 15.89 12.24 -10.86
N LEU A 349 15.84 11.86 -9.59
CA LEU A 349 16.65 12.47 -8.54
C LEU A 349 18.07 11.88 -8.60
N PRO A 350 19.13 12.72 -8.48
CA PRO A 350 20.47 12.23 -8.20
C PRO A 350 20.49 11.24 -7.04
N GLN A 351 21.37 10.23 -7.09
CA GLN A 351 21.35 9.13 -6.12
C GLN A 351 21.54 9.61 -4.68
N ASP A 352 22.42 10.59 -4.46
CA ASP A 352 22.65 11.22 -3.16
C ASP A 352 21.41 11.99 -2.65
N ALA A 353 20.72 12.73 -3.52
CA ALA A 353 19.46 13.39 -3.18
C ALA A 353 18.34 12.37 -2.84
N PHE A 354 18.27 11.27 -3.59
CA PHE A 354 17.35 10.17 -3.33
C PHE A 354 17.63 9.50 -1.98
N ASP A 355 18.90 9.14 -1.72
CA ASP A 355 19.33 8.49 -0.48
C ASP A 355 19.11 9.40 0.74
N MET A 356 19.33 10.70 0.57
CA MET A 356 19.03 11.71 1.60
C MET A 356 17.54 11.70 1.96
N LEU A 357 16.63 11.68 0.98
CA LEU A 357 15.19 11.60 1.23
C LEU A 357 14.76 10.28 1.84
N GLU A 358 15.29 9.14 1.37
CA GLU A 358 15.02 7.82 1.97
C GLU A 358 15.36 7.82 3.46
N LYS A 359 16.57 8.31 3.80
CA LYS A 359 17.02 8.41 5.18
C LYS A 359 16.16 9.37 6.00
N ALA A 360 15.85 10.54 5.46
CA ALA A 360 15.06 11.55 6.17
C ALA A 360 13.64 11.04 6.47
N ALA A 361 12.96 10.46 5.48
CA ALA A 361 11.61 9.91 5.61
C ALA A 361 11.52 8.73 6.60
N THR A 362 12.59 7.95 6.75
CA THR A 362 12.65 6.80 7.68
C THR A 362 13.23 7.14 9.06
N SER A 363 13.64 8.39 9.28
CA SER A 363 14.24 8.83 10.55
C SER A 363 13.25 9.27 11.62
N HIS A 364 11.99 9.50 11.24
CA HIS A 364 10.93 9.89 12.15
C HIS A 364 9.91 8.77 12.34
N GLU A 365 9.15 8.85 13.44
CA GLU A 365 8.03 7.94 13.68
C GLU A 365 7.03 7.99 12.51
N PRO A 366 6.53 6.83 12.01
CA PRO A 366 5.57 6.81 10.91
C PRO A 366 4.23 7.45 11.31
N GLU A 367 3.78 8.45 10.56
CA GLU A 367 2.53 9.17 10.81
C GLU A 367 1.46 8.83 9.74
N ARG A 368 0.62 7.83 10.02
CA ARG A 368 -0.54 7.50 9.17
C ARG A 368 -1.63 8.58 9.23
N GLY A 369 -2.13 9.02 8.08
CA GLY A 369 -3.25 9.97 7.97
C GLY A 369 -4.61 9.30 7.76
N SER A 370 -4.64 8.16 7.07
CA SER A 370 -5.87 7.39 6.81
C SER A 370 -6.01 6.24 7.80
N ASP A 371 -6.74 6.48 8.89
CA ASP A 371 -7.02 5.48 9.93
C ASP A 371 -8.50 5.50 10.37
N PRO A 372 -9.40 4.86 9.60
CA PRO A 372 -10.81 4.93 9.89
C PRO A 372 -11.20 4.17 11.17
N LYS A 373 -12.00 4.81 12.01
CA LYS A 373 -12.47 4.26 13.29
C LYS A 373 -13.78 3.48 13.10
N TRP A 374 -13.68 2.28 12.56
CA TRP A 374 -14.84 1.39 12.30
C TRP A 374 -15.00 0.27 13.32
N GLY A 375 -14.30 0.33 14.46
CA GLY A 375 -14.39 -0.70 15.51
C GLY A 375 -13.68 -2.02 15.16
N VAL A 376 -12.81 -2.01 14.15
CA VAL A 376 -11.95 -3.14 13.77
C VAL A 376 -10.51 -2.66 13.66
N ASP A 377 -9.57 -3.49 14.12
CA ASP A 377 -8.15 -3.24 13.87
C ASP A 377 -7.80 -3.62 12.44
N ILE A 378 -7.55 -2.59 11.62
CA ILE A 378 -7.17 -2.75 10.22
C ILE A 378 -5.67 -3.09 10.13
N TRP A 379 -4.87 -2.57 11.06
CA TRP A 379 -3.43 -2.44 10.92
C TRP A 379 -2.64 -3.44 11.76
N ASN A 380 -3.10 -3.81 12.96
CA ASN A 380 -2.40 -4.73 13.87
C ASN A 380 -3.04 -6.09 13.99
#